data_AF-A0A7C6SQY0-F1
#
_entry.id   AF-A0A7C6SQY0-F1
#
_cell.length_a   1.000
_cell.length_b   1.000
_cell.length_c   1.000
_cell.angle_alpha   90.00
_cell.angle_beta   90.00
_cell.angle_gamma   90.00
#
_symmetry.space_group_name_H-M   'P 1'
#
loop_
_entity.id
_entity.type
_entity.pdbx_description
1 polymer ?
#
loop_
_entity_poly.entity_id
_entity_poly.type
_entity_poly.pdbx_seq_one_letter_code
_entity_poly.pdbx_strand_id
1 'polypeptide(L)'
;VMTAHADDMMQWLEQLAQGGTAAVLPTLYTAPTPRMRAALETVARVMRLQRAGAGGAKVLGVHLEGPYISPQYLGTMDPKYLQPTTIEGYNQLVNGLEDIVRLVTLAPEQPGADELTRRLTARGIRVMAGHTAAGAEEGAAAFEAGVSGICHFFNAAIPIHHRKPGILTSALLDKRIYAECISDMVHVHPYAVRLLYQVKGPRRMILISDGVATTGLADGEYTNCEETVLVRNGQSRSPEGNLTGGTYPLAGCVRAAAAHGIPAVDALRMASITPRRFLGLRGSGAQPGQSALMTCLNAQLEPVLTVVGPRTYPAA
;
A
#
# COMPACT_ATOMS: atom_id res chain seq x y z
N VAL A 1 -11.06 -5.92 2.45
CA VAL A 1 -11.19 -4.80 3.42
C VAL A 1 -12.48 -4.01 3.24
N MET A 2 -12.80 -3.55 2.03
CA MET A 2 -13.94 -2.63 1.76
C MET A 2 -15.33 -3.09 2.23
N THR A 3 -15.58 -4.40 2.27
CA THR A 3 -16.87 -4.99 2.65
C THR A 3 -16.76 -5.97 3.82
N ALA A 4 -15.56 -6.11 4.39
CA ALA A 4 -15.32 -7.10 5.44
C ALA A 4 -16.03 -6.71 6.73
N HIS A 5 -16.68 -7.67 7.39
CA HIS A 5 -17.05 -7.51 8.78
C HIS A 5 -15.81 -7.61 9.66
N ALA A 6 -15.95 -7.21 10.94
CA ALA A 6 -14.82 -7.24 11.87
C ALA A 6 -14.21 -8.65 12.01
N ASP A 7 -15.04 -9.69 12.00
CA ASP A 7 -14.59 -11.08 12.16
C ASP A 7 -13.82 -11.56 10.91
N ASP A 8 -14.32 -11.26 9.71
CA ASP A 8 -13.62 -11.58 8.45
C ASP A 8 -12.27 -10.85 8.37
N MET A 9 -12.23 -9.58 8.81
CA MET A 9 -11.01 -8.80 8.85
C MET A 9 -10.02 -9.38 9.87
N MET A 10 -10.48 -9.87 11.02
CA MET A 10 -9.64 -10.55 12.00
C MET A 10 -9.05 -11.84 11.43
N GLN A 11 -9.85 -12.64 10.73
CA GLN A 11 -9.37 -13.86 10.06
C GLN A 11 -8.32 -13.54 8.99
N TRP A 12 -8.57 -12.52 8.17
CA TRP A 12 -7.58 -12.03 7.19
C TRP A 12 -6.28 -11.57 7.85
N LEU A 13 -6.35 -10.89 8.99
CA LEU A 13 -5.15 -10.48 9.74
C LEU A 13 -4.38 -11.69 10.29
N GLU A 14 -5.06 -12.76 10.70
CA GLU A 14 -4.39 -14.01 11.09
C GLU A 14 -3.68 -14.67 9.89
N GLN A 15 -4.34 -14.74 8.74
CA GLN A 15 -3.74 -15.25 7.50
C GLN A 15 -2.52 -14.42 7.07
N LEU A 16 -2.58 -13.09 7.19
CA LEU A 16 -1.43 -12.22 6.94
C LEU A 16 -0.25 -12.53 7.87
N ALA A 17 -0.52 -12.74 9.16
CA ALA A 17 0.52 -13.10 10.11
C ALA A 17 1.12 -14.49 9.79
N GLN A 18 0.30 -15.50 9.48
CA GLN A 18 0.76 -16.80 9.02
C GLN A 18 1.59 -16.69 7.72
N GLY A 19 1.22 -15.79 6.81
CA GLY A 19 1.95 -15.46 5.59
C GLY A 19 3.20 -14.59 5.76
N GLY A 20 3.65 -14.34 7.00
CA GLY A 20 4.89 -13.62 7.28
C GLY A 20 4.75 -12.09 7.44
N THR A 21 3.54 -11.54 7.41
CA THR A 21 3.29 -10.10 7.54
C THR A 21 2.85 -9.75 8.96
N ALA A 22 3.77 -9.20 9.76
CA ALA A 22 3.51 -8.89 11.17
C ALA A 22 2.64 -7.64 11.39
N ALA A 23 2.58 -6.72 10.43
CA ALA A 23 1.84 -5.47 10.52
C ALA A 23 1.40 -4.96 9.15
N VAL A 24 0.27 -4.26 9.12
CA VAL A 24 -0.37 -3.83 7.87
C VAL A 24 -1.08 -2.48 8.03
N LEU A 25 -1.17 -1.72 6.94
CA LEU A 25 -2.19 -0.71 6.74
C LEU A 25 -3.25 -1.32 5.82
N PRO A 26 -4.44 -1.68 6.32
CA PRO A 26 -5.56 -2.01 5.46
C PRO A 26 -5.84 -0.81 4.54
N THR A 27 -5.86 -1.08 3.24
CA THR A 27 -6.05 -0.05 2.21
C THR A 27 -7.52 -0.03 1.78
N LEU A 28 -8.07 1.17 1.70
CA LEU A 28 -9.39 1.45 1.16
C LEU A 28 -9.20 2.16 -0.17
N TYR A 29 -9.73 1.58 -1.25
CA TYR A 29 -9.72 2.19 -2.57
C TYR A 29 -10.96 3.07 -2.80
N THR A 30 -10.93 3.86 -3.87
CA THR A 30 -12.04 4.73 -4.30
C THR A 30 -13.34 3.94 -4.48
N ALA A 31 -14.35 4.27 -3.67
CA ALA A 31 -15.66 3.63 -3.68
C ALA A 31 -16.73 4.62 -3.17
N PRO A 32 -18.04 4.27 -3.13
CA PRO A 32 -19.04 5.16 -2.55
C PRO A 32 -18.65 5.60 -1.13
N THR A 33 -18.83 6.89 -0.81
CA THR A 33 -18.50 7.43 0.53
C THR A 33 -19.06 6.60 1.68
N PRO A 34 -20.33 6.12 1.64
CA PRO A 34 -20.85 5.26 2.70
C PRO A 34 -20.07 3.95 2.86
N ARG A 35 -19.57 3.36 1.77
CA ARG A 35 -18.79 2.11 1.78
C ARG A 35 -17.39 2.36 2.35
N MET A 36 -16.71 3.42 1.90
CA MET A 36 -15.40 3.80 2.46
C MET A 36 -15.51 4.10 3.97
N ARG A 37 -16.57 4.81 4.39
CA ARG A 37 -16.83 5.10 5.79
C ARG A 37 -17.09 3.83 6.61
N ALA A 38 -17.93 2.92 6.14
CA ALA A 38 -18.17 1.65 6.81
C ALA A 38 -16.88 0.84 6.99
N ALA A 39 -16.01 0.82 5.97
CA ALA A 39 -14.71 0.18 6.06
C ALA A 39 -13.80 0.86 7.11
N LEU A 40 -13.78 2.19 7.18
CA LEU A 40 -13.06 2.93 8.22
C LEU A 40 -13.55 2.55 9.64
N GLU A 41 -14.87 2.47 9.83
CA GLU A 41 -15.49 2.07 11.09
C GLU A 41 -15.10 0.64 11.48
N THR A 42 -15.08 -0.29 10.52
CA THR A 42 -14.59 -1.66 10.72
C THR A 42 -13.13 -1.67 11.15
N VAL A 43 -12.24 -0.94 10.46
CA VAL A 43 -10.82 -0.86 10.82
C VAL A 43 -10.66 -0.31 12.24
N ALA A 44 -11.38 0.77 12.59
CA ALA A 44 -11.36 1.34 13.93
C ALA A 44 -11.83 0.36 15.01
N ARG A 45 -12.88 -0.42 14.72
CA ARG A 45 -13.36 -1.51 15.59
C ARG A 45 -12.30 -2.59 15.78
N VAL A 46 -11.68 -3.06 14.71
CA VAL A 46 -10.61 -4.07 14.76
C VAL A 46 -9.40 -3.57 15.56
N MET A 47 -8.99 -2.31 15.38
CA MET A 47 -7.93 -1.71 16.20
C MET A 47 -8.28 -1.67 17.69
N ARG A 48 -9.55 -1.43 18.05
CA ARG A 48 -10.04 -1.52 19.46
C ARG A 48 -9.94 -2.95 19.98
N LEU A 49 -10.37 -3.94 19.19
CA LEU A 49 -10.28 -5.36 19.56
C LEU A 49 -8.83 -5.80 19.76
N GLN A 50 -7.89 -5.38 18.89
CA GLN A 50 -6.47 -5.66 19.07
C GLN A 50 -5.88 -5.02 20.33
N ARG A 51 -6.36 -3.84 20.74
CA ARG A 51 -6.00 -3.24 22.04
C ARG A 51 -6.53 -4.05 23.22
N ALA A 52 -7.68 -4.70 23.05
CA ALA A 52 -8.26 -5.62 24.03
C ALA A 52 -7.67 -7.05 23.96
N GLY A 53 -6.64 -7.28 23.13
CA GLY A 53 -5.90 -8.54 23.07
C GLY A 53 -6.26 -9.47 21.93
N ALA A 54 -7.12 -9.05 20.98
CA ALA A 54 -7.38 -9.83 19.77
C ALA A 54 -6.10 -9.98 18.91
N GLY A 55 -6.02 -11.08 18.16
CA GLY A 55 -4.83 -11.49 17.41
C GLY A 55 -4.67 -10.87 16.01
N GLY A 56 -3.87 -11.55 15.18
CA GLY A 56 -3.59 -11.23 13.79
C GLY A 56 -2.43 -10.23 13.62
N ALA A 57 -2.07 -9.97 12.37
CA ALA A 57 -1.16 -8.91 11.97
C ALA A 57 -1.60 -7.58 12.59
N LYS A 58 -0.63 -6.78 13.07
CA LYS A 58 -0.93 -5.51 13.73
C LYS A 58 -1.48 -4.49 12.73
N VAL A 59 -2.69 -3.98 12.97
CA VAL A 59 -3.22 -2.83 12.22
C VAL A 59 -2.56 -1.55 12.73
N LEU A 60 -1.81 -0.88 11.85
CA LEU A 60 -1.07 0.35 12.18
C LEU A 60 -1.91 1.64 12.00
N GLY A 61 -3.07 1.51 11.39
CA GLY A 61 -3.96 2.57 10.94
C GLY A 61 -4.56 2.18 9.60
N VAL A 62 -4.97 3.14 8.80
CA VAL A 62 -5.56 2.94 7.47
C VAL A 62 -4.81 3.72 6.40
N HIS A 63 -4.78 3.16 5.19
CA HIS A 63 -4.37 3.84 3.96
C HIS A 63 -5.63 4.14 3.13
N LEU A 64 -5.86 5.42 2.83
CA LEU A 64 -6.87 5.85 1.87
C LEU A 64 -6.23 6.00 0.49
N GLU A 65 -6.53 5.11 -0.43
CA GLU A 65 -6.08 5.18 -1.81
C GLU A 65 -7.18 5.82 -2.67
N GLY A 66 -7.09 7.15 -2.80
CA GLY A 66 -8.20 7.97 -3.27
C GLY A 66 -9.18 8.37 -2.13
N PRO A 67 -10.33 8.96 -2.46
CA PRO A 67 -10.94 9.12 -3.80
C PRO A 67 -10.45 10.33 -4.63
N TYR A 68 -9.38 10.99 -4.18
CA TYR A 68 -8.82 12.22 -4.75
C TYR A 68 -7.81 11.96 -5.87
N ILE A 69 -8.18 11.12 -6.84
CA ILE A 69 -7.26 10.62 -7.88
C ILE A 69 -7.63 11.13 -9.28
N SER A 70 -6.75 10.89 -10.25
CA SER A 70 -6.92 11.34 -11.62
C SER A 70 -7.93 10.48 -12.39
N PRO A 71 -8.90 11.08 -13.12
CA PRO A 71 -9.78 10.34 -14.01
C PRO A 71 -9.02 9.71 -15.20
N GLN A 72 -7.79 10.14 -15.48
CA GLN A 72 -6.98 9.61 -16.59
C GLN A 72 -6.23 8.32 -16.22
N TYR A 73 -6.02 8.06 -14.92
CA TYR A 73 -5.19 6.96 -14.44
C TYR A 73 -5.89 6.22 -13.29
N LEU A 74 -7.09 5.72 -13.55
CA LEU A 74 -7.95 5.09 -12.54
C LEU A 74 -7.52 3.68 -12.12
N GLY A 75 -6.73 3.00 -12.95
CA GLY A 75 -6.54 1.55 -12.81
C GLY A 75 -7.88 0.85 -12.97
N THR A 76 -8.34 0.20 -11.90
CA THR A 76 -9.63 -0.53 -11.86
C THR A 76 -10.71 0.21 -11.08
N MET A 77 -10.46 1.46 -10.65
CA MET A 77 -11.41 2.23 -9.85
C MET A 77 -12.50 2.87 -10.72
N ASP A 78 -13.75 2.86 -10.24
CA ASP A 78 -14.89 3.42 -10.98
C ASP A 78 -14.86 4.97 -10.92
N PRO A 79 -14.81 5.66 -12.08
CA PRO A 79 -14.74 7.13 -12.15
C PRO A 79 -15.92 7.83 -11.45
N LYS A 80 -17.08 7.18 -11.33
CA LYS A 80 -18.26 7.81 -10.71
C LYS A 80 -18.12 8.02 -9.20
N TYR A 81 -17.12 7.37 -8.58
CA TYR A 81 -16.83 7.50 -7.15
C TYR A 81 -15.68 8.45 -6.84
N LEU A 82 -15.08 9.08 -7.85
CA LEU A 82 -14.13 10.17 -7.64
C LEU A 82 -14.79 11.30 -6.86
N GLN A 83 -14.01 11.95 -6.00
CA GLN A 83 -14.46 13.11 -5.25
C GLN A 83 -13.56 14.31 -5.50
N PRO A 84 -14.12 15.54 -5.43
CA PRO A 84 -13.32 16.75 -5.39
C PRO A 84 -12.26 16.69 -4.29
N THR A 85 -11.04 17.13 -4.60
CA THR A 85 -9.93 17.15 -3.64
C THR A 85 -10.04 18.36 -2.72
N THR A 86 -10.89 18.26 -1.70
CA THR A 86 -11.13 19.35 -0.74
C THR A 86 -10.95 18.88 0.69
N ILE A 87 -10.57 19.81 1.58
CA ILE A 87 -10.52 19.57 3.02
C ILE A 87 -11.89 19.15 3.55
N GLU A 88 -12.97 19.75 3.04
CA GLU A 88 -14.33 19.40 3.42
C GLU A 88 -14.68 17.96 3.05
N GLY A 89 -14.39 17.54 1.81
CA GLY A 89 -14.63 16.17 1.35
C GLY A 89 -13.84 15.15 2.17
N TYR A 90 -12.58 15.45 2.50
CA TYR A 90 -11.79 14.63 3.42
C TYR A 90 -12.43 14.54 4.81
N ASN A 91 -12.81 15.67 5.42
CA ASN A 91 -13.43 15.69 6.74
C ASN A 91 -14.78 14.95 6.74
N GLN A 92 -15.57 15.05 5.66
CA GLN A 92 -16.84 14.31 5.53
C GLN A 92 -16.61 12.80 5.47
N LEU A 93 -15.60 12.35 4.72
CA LEU A 93 -15.24 10.95 4.59
C LEU A 93 -14.81 10.33 5.92
N VAL A 94 -13.90 10.99 6.65
CA VAL A 94 -13.31 10.43 7.88
C VAL A 94 -14.14 10.73 9.12
N ASN A 95 -14.74 11.92 9.22
CA ASN A 95 -15.71 12.39 10.22
C ASN A 95 -15.67 11.62 11.57
N GLY A 96 -14.66 11.92 12.39
CA GLY A 96 -14.43 11.31 13.70
C GLY A 96 -13.46 10.12 13.70
N LEU A 97 -12.93 9.74 12.54
CA LEU A 97 -11.94 8.66 12.34
C LEU A 97 -10.60 9.17 11.80
N GLU A 98 -10.31 10.46 11.94
CA GLU A 98 -9.06 11.09 11.48
C GLU A 98 -7.82 10.40 12.08
N ASP A 99 -7.88 10.01 13.35
CA ASP A 99 -6.74 9.51 14.12
C ASP A 99 -6.20 8.16 13.65
N ILE A 100 -7.02 7.38 12.93
CA ILE A 100 -6.60 6.10 12.37
C ILE A 100 -5.97 6.25 10.99
N VAL A 101 -6.15 7.38 10.31
CA VAL A 101 -5.58 7.62 8.97
C VAL A 101 -4.07 7.84 9.10
N ARG A 102 -3.31 7.04 8.35
CA ARG A 102 -1.83 7.09 8.35
C ARG A 102 -1.24 7.48 7.01
N LEU A 103 -1.93 7.10 5.93
CA LEU A 103 -1.48 7.33 4.57
C LEU A 103 -2.68 7.71 3.70
N VAL A 104 -2.49 8.70 2.84
CA VAL A 104 -3.42 9.06 1.77
C VAL A 104 -2.66 9.05 0.44
N THR A 105 -3.18 8.34 -0.56
CA THR A 105 -2.75 8.47 -1.96
C THR A 105 -3.71 9.40 -2.68
N LEU A 106 -3.17 10.41 -3.36
CA LEU A 106 -3.93 11.38 -4.17
C LEU A 106 -3.19 11.72 -5.45
N ALA A 107 -3.90 12.32 -6.41
CA ALA A 107 -3.32 12.82 -7.64
C ALA A 107 -2.97 14.32 -7.47
N PRO A 108 -1.67 14.69 -7.48
CA PRO A 108 -1.25 16.05 -7.16
C PRO A 108 -1.67 17.11 -8.18
N GLU A 109 -2.03 16.72 -9.41
CA GLU A 109 -2.58 17.64 -10.42
C GLU A 109 -4.05 18.01 -10.16
N GLN A 110 -4.73 17.36 -9.21
CA GLN A 110 -6.12 17.68 -8.89
C GLN A 110 -6.23 19.04 -8.18
N PRO A 111 -7.21 19.89 -8.55
CA PRO A 111 -7.46 21.14 -7.85
C PRO A 111 -7.68 20.92 -6.35
N GLY A 112 -6.91 21.63 -5.51
CA GLY A 112 -6.96 21.51 -4.05
C GLY A 112 -6.00 20.47 -3.43
N ALA A 113 -5.28 19.70 -4.26
CA ALA A 113 -4.33 18.69 -3.77
C ALA A 113 -3.19 19.27 -2.91
N ASP A 114 -2.64 20.44 -3.26
CA ASP A 114 -1.59 21.11 -2.45
C ASP A 114 -2.11 21.45 -1.05
N GLU A 115 -3.29 22.08 -0.96
CA GLU A 115 -3.90 22.48 0.30
C GLU A 115 -4.21 21.27 1.19
N LEU A 116 -4.84 20.24 0.60
CA LEU A 116 -5.12 18.99 1.31
C LEU A 116 -3.83 18.30 1.76
N THR A 117 -2.80 18.25 0.92
CA THR A 117 -1.50 17.65 1.25
C THR A 117 -0.87 18.34 2.46
N ARG A 118 -0.80 19.68 2.46
CA ARG A 118 -0.25 20.46 3.58
C ARG A 118 -1.05 20.22 4.86
N ARG A 119 -2.39 20.15 4.76
CA ARG A 119 -3.26 19.91 5.92
C ARG A 119 -3.05 18.52 6.52
N LEU A 120 -2.95 17.48 5.69
CA LEU A 120 -2.72 16.10 6.11
C LEU A 120 -1.33 15.94 6.74
N THR A 121 -0.30 16.46 6.08
CA THR A 121 1.09 16.36 6.55
C THR A 121 1.32 17.12 7.86
N ALA A 122 0.67 18.27 8.05
CA ALA A 122 0.68 18.99 9.33
C ALA A 122 0.09 18.18 10.51
N ARG A 123 -0.78 17.20 10.22
CA ARG A 123 -1.32 16.24 11.20
C ARG A 123 -0.47 14.97 11.34
N GLY A 124 0.68 14.90 10.65
CA GLY A 124 1.54 13.72 10.64
C GLY A 124 1.04 12.57 9.76
N ILE A 125 0.00 12.80 8.95
CA ILE A 125 -0.48 11.83 7.95
C ILE A 125 0.48 11.87 6.75
N ARG A 126 0.91 10.69 6.29
CA ARG A 126 1.72 10.60 5.07
C ARG A 126 0.86 10.79 3.84
N VAL A 127 1.43 11.44 2.83
CA VAL A 127 0.79 11.59 1.53
C VAL A 127 1.72 11.00 0.46
N MET A 128 1.15 10.19 -0.42
CA MET A 128 1.79 9.72 -1.63
C MET A 128 1.05 10.22 -2.87
N ALA A 129 1.78 10.42 -3.96
CA ALA A 129 1.17 10.58 -5.27
C ALA A 129 0.92 9.21 -5.91
N GLY A 130 -0.21 9.05 -6.59
CA GLY A 130 -0.57 7.83 -7.32
C GLY A 130 -1.82 8.09 -8.13
N HIS A 131 -2.14 7.21 -9.08
CA HIS A 131 -3.31 7.40 -9.95
C HIS A 131 -3.31 8.78 -10.59
N THR A 132 -2.19 9.18 -11.21
CA THR A 132 -1.87 10.59 -11.52
C THR A 132 -1.34 10.79 -12.93
N ALA A 133 -1.78 11.88 -13.55
CA ALA A 133 -1.31 12.40 -14.83
C ALA A 133 -0.19 13.46 -14.69
N ALA A 134 0.25 13.75 -13.45
CA ALA A 134 1.10 14.89 -13.16
C ALA A 134 2.44 14.87 -13.92
N GLY A 135 2.78 16.02 -14.50
CA GLY A 135 4.09 16.29 -15.08
C GLY A 135 5.21 16.30 -14.03
N ALA A 136 6.45 16.38 -14.49
CA ALA A 136 7.61 16.43 -13.59
C ALA A 136 7.59 17.67 -12.69
N GLU A 137 7.23 18.84 -13.22
CA GLU A 137 7.15 20.12 -12.50
C GLU A 137 6.04 20.13 -11.45
N GLU A 138 4.86 19.62 -11.80
CA GLU A 138 3.74 19.44 -10.86
C GLU A 138 4.13 18.47 -9.74
N GLY A 139 4.81 17.37 -10.09
CA GLY A 139 5.35 16.43 -9.12
C GLY A 139 6.36 17.06 -8.17
N ALA A 140 7.31 17.86 -8.70
CA ALA A 140 8.28 18.57 -7.88
C ALA A 140 7.61 19.57 -6.91
N ALA A 141 6.61 20.32 -7.39
CA ALA A 141 5.82 21.21 -6.54
C ALA A 141 5.07 20.43 -5.44
N ALA A 142 4.49 19.28 -5.77
CA ALA A 142 3.82 18.42 -4.82
C ALA A 142 4.76 17.86 -3.74
N PHE A 143 6.01 17.55 -4.09
CA PHE A 143 7.02 17.14 -3.13
C PHE A 143 7.34 18.24 -2.11
N GLU A 144 7.43 19.50 -2.56
CA GLU A 144 7.56 20.66 -1.67
C GLU A 144 6.29 20.91 -0.82
N ALA A 145 5.12 20.51 -1.32
CA ALA A 145 3.87 20.54 -0.55
C ALA A 145 3.80 19.49 0.56
N GLY A 146 4.64 18.45 0.49
CA GLY A 146 4.71 17.39 1.49
C GLY A 146 4.36 16.00 0.98
N VAL A 147 4.10 15.81 -0.33
CA VAL A 147 4.05 14.47 -0.92
C VAL A 147 5.41 13.80 -0.70
N SER A 148 5.37 12.60 -0.14
CA SER A 148 6.56 11.93 0.41
C SER A 148 6.87 10.58 -0.23
N GLY A 149 6.03 10.12 -1.16
CA GLY A 149 6.23 8.87 -1.89
C GLY A 149 5.38 8.79 -3.15
N ILE A 150 5.68 7.82 -3.99
CA ILE A 150 4.82 7.40 -5.10
C ILE A 150 4.24 6.02 -4.76
N CYS A 151 2.91 5.92 -4.79
CA CYS A 151 2.17 4.66 -4.62
C CYS A 151 2.37 3.79 -5.86
N HIS A 152 2.60 2.48 -5.67
CA HIS A 152 2.90 1.48 -6.72
C HIS A 152 3.60 2.03 -7.96
N PHE A 153 4.81 2.60 -7.78
CA PHE A 153 5.57 3.52 -8.63
C PHE A 153 5.32 3.55 -10.15
N PHE A 154 5.17 2.41 -10.83
CA PHE A 154 4.99 2.37 -12.29
C PHE A 154 3.54 2.21 -12.74
N ASN A 155 2.64 1.89 -11.81
CA ASN A 155 1.26 1.54 -12.07
C ASN A 155 0.36 2.78 -11.90
N ALA A 156 -0.67 2.88 -12.75
CA ALA A 156 -1.63 3.99 -12.74
C ALA A 156 -0.98 5.39 -12.66
N ALA A 157 0.12 5.61 -13.38
CA ALA A 157 0.77 6.91 -13.45
C ALA A 157 1.27 7.17 -14.86
N ILE A 158 1.45 8.45 -15.22
CA ILE A 158 2.07 8.82 -16.49
C ILE A 158 3.46 8.17 -16.65
N PRO A 159 3.71 7.42 -17.74
CA PRO A 159 5.00 6.75 -17.95
C PRO A 159 6.18 7.73 -18.07
N ILE A 160 7.39 7.21 -17.84
CA ILE A 160 8.63 7.97 -18.06
C ILE A 160 8.82 8.20 -19.57
N HIS A 161 8.88 9.48 -19.97
CA HIS A 161 9.11 9.86 -21.36
C HIS A 161 10.16 10.98 -21.46
N HIS A 162 11.16 10.80 -22.32
CA HIS A 162 12.34 11.67 -22.41
C HIS A 162 12.05 13.15 -22.78
N ARG A 163 11.01 13.43 -23.58
CA ARG A 163 10.62 14.82 -23.95
C ARG A 163 9.50 15.42 -23.09
N LYS A 164 8.78 14.58 -22.34
CA LYS A 164 7.65 14.99 -21.51
C LYS A 164 7.69 14.20 -20.21
N PRO A 165 8.69 14.48 -19.35
CA PRO A 165 8.87 13.72 -18.12
C PRO A 165 7.65 13.91 -17.22
N GLY A 166 7.11 12.80 -16.74
CA GLY A 166 6.06 12.79 -15.72
C GLY A 166 6.63 12.83 -14.30
N ILE A 167 5.74 12.83 -13.32
CA ILE A 167 6.07 12.78 -11.89
C ILE A 167 7.00 11.62 -11.51
N LEU A 168 6.95 10.49 -12.22
CA LEU A 168 7.88 9.38 -11.97
C LEU A 168 9.34 9.79 -12.22
N THR A 169 9.59 10.66 -13.19
CA THR A 169 10.94 11.14 -13.51
C THR A 169 11.47 12.06 -12.42
N SER A 170 10.66 13.04 -11.97
CA SER A 170 11.06 13.91 -10.86
C SER A 170 11.19 13.12 -9.55
N ALA A 171 10.31 12.13 -9.33
CA ALA A 171 10.42 11.22 -8.20
C ALA A 171 11.74 10.45 -8.24
N LEU A 172 12.16 9.86 -9.37
CA LEU A 172 13.45 9.14 -9.47
C LEU A 172 14.63 10.00 -9.03
N LEU A 173 14.65 11.28 -9.42
CA LEU A 173 15.75 12.20 -9.12
C LEU A 173 15.74 12.71 -7.68
N ASP A 174 14.56 12.81 -7.05
CA ASP A 174 14.44 13.28 -5.67
C ASP A 174 14.72 12.17 -4.64
N LYS A 175 15.82 12.30 -3.90
CA LYS A 175 16.26 11.33 -2.87
C LYS A 175 15.40 11.36 -1.60
N ARG A 176 14.54 12.37 -1.42
CA ARG A 176 13.59 12.46 -0.30
C ARG A 176 12.40 11.53 -0.50
N ILE A 177 12.01 11.29 -1.75
CA ILE A 177 10.78 10.61 -2.13
C ILE A 177 10.92 9.09 -2.08
N TYR A 178 9.98 8.44 -1.40
CA TYR A 178 9.87 6.98 -1.36
C TYR A 178 9.19 6.45 -2.63
N ALA A 179 9.37 5.17 -2.92
CA ALA A 179 8.79 4.51 -4.08
C ALA A 179 8.26 3.14 -3.66
N GLU A 180 6.94 2.96 -3.69
CA GLU A 180 6.35 1.64 -3.50
C GLU A 180 6.48 0.81 -4.77
N CYS A 181 6.72 -0.49 -4.64
CA CYS A 181 6.86 -1.39 -5.77
C CYS A 181 6.19 -2.73 -5.48
N ILE A 182 5.33 -3.15 -6.39
CA ILE A 182 4.76 -4.50 -6.44
C ILE A 182 5.78 -5.38 -7.19
N SER A 183 6.56 -6.18 -6.46
CA SER A 183 7.65 -6.98 -7.03
C SER A 183 7.25 -8.43 -7.32
N ASP A 184 6.06 -8.64 -7.88
CA ASP A 184 5.57 -9.96 -8.31
C ASP A 184 6.00 -10.35 -9.74
N MET A 185 6.74 -9.46 -10.42
CA MET A 185 7.20 -9.57 -11.81
C MET A 185 6.07 -9.58 -12.86
N VAL A 186 4.82 -9.36 -12.44
CA VAL A 186 3.64 -9.23 -13.31
C VAL A 186 3.28 -7.76 -13.46
N HIS A 187 3.18 -7.04 -12.34
CA HIS A 187 2.90 -5.61 -12.33
C HIS A 187 4.08 -4.79 -12.85
N VAL A 188 5.30 -5.24 -12.58
CA VAL A 188 6.53 -4.52 -12.90
C VAL A 188 7.58 -5.50 -13.43
N HIS A 189 8.07 -5.24 -14.65
CA HIS A 189 9.10 -6.06 -15.28
C HIS A 189 10.39 -6.10 -14.41
N PRO A 190 11.11 -7.24 -14.32
CA PRO A 190 12.32 -7.37 -13.50
C PRO A 190 13.37 -6.25 -13.70
N TYR A 191 13.61 -5.81 -14.94
CA TYR A 191 14.50 -4.67 -15.21
C TYR A 191 14.01 -3.35 -14.63
N ALA A 192 12.70 -3.09 -14.59
CA ALA A 192 12.15 -1.87 -14.00
C ALA A 192 12.25 -1.91 -12.46
N VAL A 193 12.03 -3.08 -11.84
CA VAL A 193 12.28 -3.29 -10.40
C VAL A 193 13.74 -3.02 -10.05
N ARG A 194 14.68 -3.57 -10.84
CA ARG A 194 16.12 -3.33 -10.67
C ARG A 194 16.49 -1.87 -10.89
N LEU A 195 15.95 -1.21 -11.92
CA LEU A 195 16.18 0.21 -12.17
C LEU A 195 15.74 1.06 -10.97
N LEU A 196 14.52 0.83 -10.46
CA LEU A 196 14.01 1.54 -9.31
C LEU A 196 14.89 1.32 -8.08
N TYR A 197 15.31 0.08 -7.84
CA TYR A 197 16.25 -0.26 -6.78
C TYR A 197 17.62 0.45 -6.94
N GLN A 198 18.19 0.49 -8.14
CA GLN A 198 19.47 1.17 -8.39
C GLN A 198 19.40 2.67 -8.08
N VAL A 199 18.29 3.31 -8.41
CA VAL A 199 18.12 4.77 -8.21
C VAL A 199 17.73 5.10 -6.76
N LYS A 200 16.76 4.38 -6.19
CA LYS A 200 16.20 4.69 -4.86
C LYS A 200 16.95 4.00 -3.71
N GLY A 201 17.49 2.83 -3.98
CA GLY A 201 18.11 1.98 -2.98
C GLY A 201 17.12 1.49 -1.91
N PRO A 202 17.61 0.65 -0.99
CA PRO A 202 16.77 -0.06 -0.05
C PRO A 202 16.18 0.81 1.06
N ARG A 203 16.61 2.08 1.16
CA ARG A 203 16.15 3.06 2.17
C ARG A 203 15.00 3.94 1.67
N ARG A 204 14.65 3.88 0.38
CA ARG A 204 13.57 4.66 -0.24
C ARG A 204 12.62 3.83 -1.06
N MET A 205 13.03 2.67 -1.56
CA MET A 205 12.11 1.71 -2.15
C MET A 205 11.40 0.91 -1.05
N ILE A 206 10.08 0.74 -1.19
CA ILE A 206 9.21 -0.03 -0.29
C ILE A 206 8.60 -1.15 -1.11
N LEU A 207 8.72 -2.38 -0.64
CA LEU A 207 7.99 -3.50 -1.25
C LEU A 207 6.59 -3.56 -0.65
N ILE A 208 5.59 -3.62 -1.53
CA ILE A 208 4.19 -3.82 -1.17
C ILE A 208 3.65 -5.05 -1.90
N SER A 209 2.64 -5.70 -1.35
CA SER A 209 1.89 -6.73 -2.07
C SER A 209 0.81 -6.15 -2.96
N ASP A 210 0.26 -4.99 -2.60
CA ASP A 210 -1.02 -4.48 -3.13
C ASP A 210 -2.12 -5.56 -3.13
N GLY A 211 -2.11 -6.37 -2.05
CA GLY A 211 -2.86 -7.61 -1.98
C GLY A 211 -4.36 -7.39 -1.95
N VAL A 212 -5.07 -8.02 -2.89
CA VAL A 212 -6.54 -8.02 -2.94
C VAL A 212 -7.13 -9.29 -2.33
N ALA A 213 -8.48 -9.39 -2.29
CA ALA A 213 -9.20 -10.53 -1.73
C ALA A 213 -8.81 -11.90 -2.36
N THR A 214 -8.27 -11.88 -3.57
CA THR A 214 -7.82 -13.06 -4.32
C THR A 214 -6.35 -13.44 -4.05
N THR A 215 -5.65 -12.72 -3.15
CA THR A 215 -4.26 -13.02 -2.77
C THR A 215 -4.12 -14.43 -2.22
N GLY A 216 -3.25 -15.24 -2.85
CA GLY A 216 -3.02 -16.63 -2.46
C GLY A 216 -4.14 -17.62 -2.80
N LEU A 217 -5.19 -17.19 -3.52
CA LEU A 217 -6.23 -18.09 -4.00
C LEU A 217 -5.79 -18.83 -5.28
N ALA A 218 -6.40 -19.99 -5.52
CA ALA A 218 -6.19 -20.76 -6.76
C ALA A 218 -6.79 -20.05 -7.98
N ASP A 219 -6.45 -20.52 -9.17
CA ASP A 219 -7.07 -20.04 -10.41
C ASP A 219 -8.58 -20.33 -10.39
N GLY A 220 -9.38 -19.30 -10.69
CA GLY A 220 -10.82 -19.36 -10.50
C GLY A 220 -11.51 -18.05 -10.84
N GLU A 221 -12.84 -18.07 -10.72
CA GLU A 221 -13.68 -16.88 -10.79
C GLU A 221 -14.19 -16.58 -9.39
N TYR A 222 -14.06 -15.32 -8.98
CA TYR A 222 -14.40 -14.85 -7.65
C TYR A 222 -15.24 -13.58 -7.75
N THR A 223 -16.04 -13.31 -6.72
CA THR A 223 -16.75 -12.03 -6.58
C THR A 223 -16.06 -11.21 -5.48
N ASN A 224 -15.62 -10.00 -5.82
CA ASN A 224 -15.09 -9.04 -4.86
C ASN A 224 -15.91 -7.74 -4.95
N CYS A 225 -16.59 -7.38 -3.86
CA CYS A 225 -17.37 -6.14 -3.78
C CYS A 225 -18.37 -5.93 -4.94
N GLU A 226 -19.07 -7.01 -5.33
CA GLU A 226 -20.05 -7.06 -6.44
C GLU A 226 -19.43 -7.07 -7.85
N GLU A 227 -18.10 -7.09 -7.95
CA GLU A 227 -17.37 -7.19 -9.21
C GLU A 227 -16.83 -8.61 -9.39
N THR A 228 -16.90 -9.12 -10.62
CA THR A 228 -16.26 -10.39 -10.99
C THR A 228 -14.75 -10.18 -11.14
N VAL A 229 -13.98 -11.05 -10.52
CA VAL A 229 -12.52 -11.07 -10.58
C VAL A 229 -12.06 -12.46 -11.03
N LEU A 230 -11.18 -12.51 -12.02
CA LEU A 230 -10.63 -13.73 -12.57
C LEU A 230 -9.19 -13.91 -12.09
N VAL A 231 -8.90 -15.05 -11.44
CA VAL A 231 -7.54 -15.47 -11.14
C VAL A 231 -7.09 -16.44 -12.22
N ARG A 232 -6.06 -16.05 -12.98
CA ARG A 232 -5.47 -16.85 -14.06
C ARG A 232 -3.95 -16.81 -13.97
N ASN A 233 -3.31 -17.98 -13.93
CA ASN A 233 -1.88 -18.14 -13.68
C ASN A 233 -1.43 -17.38 -12.42
N GLY A 234 -2.27 -17.41 -11.38
CA GLY A 234 -2.05 -16.70 -10.13
C GLY A 234 -2.11 -15.17 -10.25
N GLN A 235 -2.72 -14.60 -11.29
CA GLN A 235 -2.86 -13.15 -11.48
C GLN A 235 -4.32 -12.75 -11.36
N SER A 236 -4.61 -11.71 -10.56
CA SER A 236 -5.95 -11.16 -10.40
C SER A 236 -6.24 -10.16 -11.52
N ARG A 237 -7.28 -10.40 -12.31
CA ARG A 237 -7.68 -9.56 -13.42
C ARG A 237 -9.19 -9.28 -13.43
N SER A 238 -9.57 -8.11 -13.95
CA SER A 238 -10.96 -7.83 -14.32
C SER A 238 -11.37 -8.67 -15.54
N PRO A 239 -12.67 -8.81 -15.85
CA PRO A 239 -13.13 -9.50 -17.06
C PRO A 239 -12.55 -8.91 -18.36
N GLU A 240 -12.23 -7.62 -18.36
CA GLU A 240 -11.59 -6.89 -19.46
C GLU A 240 -10.07 -7.11 -19.54
N GLY A 241 -9.49 -7.83 -18.57
CA GLY A 241 -8.09 -8.22 -18.55
C GLY A 241 -7.16 -7.28 -17.79
N ASN A 242 -7.66 -6.19 -17.18
CA ASN A 242 -6.84 -5.27 -16.38
C ASN A 242 -6.41 -5.93 -15.06
N LEU A 243 -5.19 -5.69 -14.58
CA LEU A 243 -4.74 -6.19 -13.27
C LEU A 243 -5.55 -5.52 -12.15
N THR A 244 -6.08 -6.32 -11.22
CA THR A 244 -6.87 -5.87 -10.06
C THR A 244 -6.09 -6.09 -8.78
N GLY A 245 -4.98 -5.38 -8.62
CA GLY A 245 -4.05 -5.51 -7.50
C GLY A 245 -3.18 -6.77 -7.55
N GLY A 246 -2.34 -6.93 -6.53
CA GLY A 246 -1.43 -8.07 -6.40
C GLY A 246 -2.09 -9.30 -5.79
N THR A 247 -1.61 -10.46 -6.21
CA THR A 247 -1.99 -11.79 -5.68
C THR A 247 -0.87 -12.44 -4.88
N TYR A 248 0.31 -11.83 -4.89
CA TYR A 248 1.51 -12.34 -4.23
C TYR A 248 1.57 -11.81 -2.79
N PRO A 249 1.70 -12.70 -1.77
CA PRO A 249 1.98 -12.27 -0.41
C PRO A 249 3.27 -11.46 -0.33
N LEU A 250 3.40 -10.57 0.67
CA LEU A 250 4.59 -9.72 0.84
C LEU A 250 5.90 -10.53 0.92
N ALA A 251 5.89 -11.69 1.59
CA ALA A 251 7.04 -12.59 1.62
C ALA A 251 7.39 -13.14 0.22
N GLY A 252 6.38 -13.37 -0.62
CA GLY A 252 6.55 -13.70 -2.03
C GLY A 252 7.20 -12.54 -2.81
N CYS A 253 6.76 -11.30 -2.58
CA CYS A 253 7.39 -10.10 -3.19
C CYS A 253 8.88 -9.99 -2.81
N VAL A 254 9.22 -10.25 -1.54
CA VAL A 254 10.62 -10.30 -1.06
C VAL A 254 11.42 -11.38 -1.79
N ARG A 255 10.89 -12.60 -1.89
CA ARG A 255 11.52 -13.71 -2.62
C ARG A 255 11.75 -13.37 -4.09
N ALA A 256 10.72 -12.85 -4.75
CA ALA A 256 10.78 -12.48 -6.16
C ALA A 256 11.82 -11.37 -6.40
N ALA A 257 11.85 -10.33 -5.56
CA ALA A 257 12.89 -9.30 -5.62
C ALA A 257 14.30 -9.91 -5.48
N ALA A 258 14.50 -10.79 -4.49
CA ALA A 258 15.79 -11.45 -4.26
C ALA A 258 16.23 -12.33 -5.44
N ALA A 259 15.31 -13.13 -5.98
CA ALA A 259 15.55 -13.98 -7.15
C ALA A 259 15.92 -13.18 -8.41
N HIS A 260 15.51 -11.92 -8.50
CA HIS A 260 15.76 -11.03 -9.65
C HIS A 260 16.88 -10.01 -9.40
N GLY A 261 17.84 -10.34 -8.53
CA GLY A 261 19.10 -9.62 -8.41
C GLY A 261 19.10 -8.46 -7.42
N ILE A 262 18.11 -8.36 -6.53
CA ILE A 262 18.18 -7.50 -5.35
C ILE A 262 18.81 -8.30 -4.20
N PRO A 263 19.77 -7.76 -3.43
CA PRO A 263 20.29 -8.46 -2.25
C PRO A 263 19.17 -8.79 -1.26
N ALA A 264 19.10 -10.03 -0.77
CA ALA A 264 18.02 -10.50 0.12
C ALA A 264 17.85 -9.61 1.36
N VAL A 265 18.95 -9.17 1.98
CA VAL A 265 18.94 -8.25 3.14
C VAL A 265 18.25 -6.92 2.80
N ASP A 266 18.44 -6.44 1.58
CA ASP A 266 17.84 -5.20 1.11
C ASP A 266 16.37 -5.40 0.76
N ALA A 267 15.98 -6.53 0.14
CA ALA A 267 14.58 -6.88 -0.05
C ALA A 267 13.82 -6.96 1.29
N LEU A 268 14.42 -7.60 2.30
CA LEU A 268 13.86 -7.65 3.66
C LEU A 268 13.73 -6.26 4.29
N ARG A 269 14.75 -5.41 4.13
CA ARG A 269 14.71 -4.02 4.61
C ARG A 269 13.57 -3.22 3.96
N MET A 270 13.40 -3.36 2.64
CA MET A 270 12.36 -2.67 1.87
C MET A 270 10.94 -3.14 2.24
N ALA A 271 10.78 -4.37 2.75
CA ALA A 271 9.50 -4.90 3.22
C ALA A 271 9.24 -4.69 4.74
N SER A 272 10.19 -4.14 5.50
CA SER A 272 10.07 -4.03 6.96
C SER A 272 10.51 -2.66 7.51
N ILE A 273 11.82 -2.41 7.56
CA ILE A 273 12.39 -1.21 8.18
C ILE A 273 12.04 0.05 7.38
N THR A 274 12.06 -0.03 6.05
CA THR A 274 11.80 1.13 5.18
C THR A 274 10.36 1.63 5.27
N PRO A 275 9.30 0.80 5.14
CA PRO A 275 7.93 1.24 5.37
C PRO A 275 7.71 1.74 6.81
N ARG A 276 8.34 1.11 7.82
CA ARG A 276 8.27 1.58 9.20
C ARG A 276 8.84 2.99 9.36
N ARG A 277 10.00 3.26 8.74
CA ARG A 277 10.62 4.60 8.73
C ARG A 277 9.79 5.61 7.96
N PHE A 278 9.21 5.21 6.83
CA PHE A 278 8.30 6.04 6.04
C PHE A 278 7.12 6.50 6.91
N LEU A 279 6.48 5.59 7.64
CA LEU A 279 5.38 5.90 8.56
C LEU A 279 5.80 6.68 9.83
N GLY A 280 7.09 6.99 10.00
CA GLY A 280 7.59 7.69 11.20
C GLY A 280 7.52 6.86 12.48
N LEU A 281 7.34 5.53 12.36
CA LEU A 281 7.27 4.64 13.51
C LEU A 281 8.68 4.43 14.08
N ARG A 282 8.83 4.61 15.40
CA ARG A 282 10.11 4.46 16.10
C ARG A 282 10.59 3.01 16.11
N GLY A 283 11.91 2.82 16.18
CA GLY A 283 12.57 1.51 16.21
C GLY A 283 12.93 0.97 14.82
N SER A 284 14.15 0.46 14.68
CA SER A 284 14.69 -0.07 13.41
C SER A 284 14.59 -1.59 13.28
N GLY A 285 13.71 -2.24 14.04
CA GLY A 285 13.57 -3.69 14.10
C GLY A 285 13.24 -4.18 15.50
N ALA A 286 13.59 -5.43 15.79
CA ALA A 286 13.42 -6.04 17.11
C ALA A 286 14.40 -5.42 18.12
N GLN A 287 13.88 -4.58 19.02
CA GLN A 287 14.65 -3.99 20.12
C GLN A 287 14.04 -4.40 21.46
N PRO A 288 14.85 -4.70 22.49
CA PRO A 288 14.36 -4.93 23.84
C PRO A 288 13.44 -3.79 24.30
N GLY A 289 12.31 -4.13 24.93
CA GLY A 289 11.32 -3.17 25.43
C GLY A 289 10.30 -2.67 24.40
N GLN A 290 10.37 -3.11 23.13
CA GLN A 290 9.34 -2.81 22.13
C GLN A 290 8.41 -4.01 21.91
N SER A 291 7.18 -3.76 21.43
CA SER A 291 6.29 -4.84 21.01
C SER A 291 6.92 -5.65 19.87
N ALA A 292 6.96 -6.97 20.04
CA ALA A 292 7.50 -7.88 19.04
C ALA A 292 6.64 -7.86 17.77
N LEU A 293 7.23 -7.41 16.66
CA LEU A 293 6.68 -7.53 15.31
C LEU A 293 7.79 -8.13 14.46
N MET A 294 7.82 -9.47 14.38
CA MET A 294 8.95 -10.21 13.82
C MET A 294 8.46 -11.35 12.95
N THR A 295 9.22 -11.68 11.92
CA THR A 295 8.97 -12.84 11.06
C THR A 295 10.25 -13.65 10.97
N CYS A 296 10.17 -14.94 11.26
CA CYS A 296 11.21 -15.91 11.01
C CYS A 296 11.03 -16.46 9.59
N LEU A 297 12.11 -16.46 8.82
CA LEU A 297 12.14 -16.98 7.47
C LEU A 297 13.18 -18.11 7.37
N ASN A 298 12.92 -19.11 6.53
CA ASN A 298 13.92 -20.13 6.20
C ASN A 298 14.97 -19.59 5.20
N ALA A 299 15.92 -20.45 4.78
CA ALA A 299 16.98 -20.07 3.84
C ALA A 299 16.45 -19.66 2.45
N GLN A 300 15.23 -20.08 2.11
CA GLN A 300 14.52 -19.75 0.88
C GLN A 300 13.66 -18.48 1.02
N LEU A 301 13.76 -17.78 2.17
CA LEU A 301 12.95 -16.61 2.52
C LEU A 301 11.44 -16.90 2.58
N GLU A 302 11.07 -18.13 2.94
CA GLU A 302 9.68 -18.53 3.20
C GLU A 302 9.37 -18.35 4.69
N PRO A 303 8.16 -17.85 5.05
CA PRO A 303 7.73 -17.75 6.44
C PRO A 303 7.77 -19.10 7.15
N VAL A 304 8.32 -19.10 8.36
CA VAL A 304 8.26 -20.23 9.30
C VAL A 304 7.30 -19.90 10.44
N LEU A 305 7.44 -18.71 11.01
CA LEU A 305 6.53 -18.16 12.00
C LEU A 305 6.59 -16.64 12.02
N THR A 306 5.54 -16.03 12.55
CA THR A 306 5.44 -14.58 12.81
C THR A 306 5.08 -14.36 14.27
N VAL A 307 5.75 -13.42 14.92
CA VAL A 307 5.47 -12.99 16.28
C VAL A 307 4.82 -11.61 16.23
N VAL A 308 3.61 -11.50 16.79
CA VAL A 308 2.87 -10.23 16.94
C VAL A 308 2.48 -10.05 18.41
N GLY A 309 3.19 -9.15 19.08
CA GLY A 309 3.06 -8.94 20.53
C GLY A 309 3.36 -10.24 21.30
N PRO A 310 2.43 -10.75 22.12
CA PRO A 310 2.61 -11.99 22.88
C PRO A 310 2.27 -13.26 22.09
N ARG A 311 1.81 -13.14 20.84
CA ARG A 311 1.29 -14.28 20.06
C ARG A 311 2.26 -14.70 18.97
N THR A 312 2.30 -16.00 18.71
CA THR A 312 3.08 -16.61 17.62
C THR A 312 2.12 -17.27 16.62
N TYR A 313 2.36 -17.03 15.34
CA TYR A 313 1.60 -17.52 14.20
C TYR A 313 2.52 -18.41 13.36
N PRO A 314 2.38 -19.75 13.39
CA PRO A 314 3.12 -20.61 12.48
C PRO A 314 2.69 -20.35 11.04
N ALA A 315 3.60 -20.53 10.08
CA ALA A 315 3.23 -20.52 8.68
C ALA A 315 2.22 -21.64 8.37
N ALA A 316 1.27 -21.33 7.48
CA ALA A 316 0.25 -22.27 7.02
C ALA A 316 0.80 -23.24 5.97
#